data_AF-A0A3B0PHT6-F1
#
_entry.id   AF-A0A3B0PHT6-F1
#
_cell.length_a   1.000
_cell.length_b   1.000
_cell.length_c   1.000
_cell.angle_alpha   90.00
_cell.angle_beta   90.00
_cell.angle_gamma   90.00
#
_symmetry.space_group_name_H-M   'P 1'
#
loop_
_entity.id
_entity.type
_entity.pdbx_description
1 polymer ?
#
loop_
_entity_poly.entity_id
_entity_poly.type
_entity_poly.pdbx_seq_one_letter_code
_entity_poly.pdbx_strand_id
1 'polypeptide(L)'
;MEIDYDFYSRTTNENHKQIVLKVFEKMFEKGYLFKNKYSGLYSVNDEEFLTKTQAVYKNNQYFHPISGHLLQEIEEESYFFNMQKFEPW
;
A
#
# COMPACT_ATOMS: atom_id res chain seq x y z
N MET A 1 -8.30 -28.62 -15.05
CA MET A 1 -7.89 -28.50 -13.63
C MET A 1 -9.00 -29.10 -12.81
N GLU A 2 -8.77 -30.25 -12.21
CA GLU A 2 -9.68 -30.83 -11.21
C GLU A 2 -9.13 -30.47 -9.84
N ILE A 3 -9.67 -29.40 -9.26
CA ILE A 3 -9.28 -28.95 -7.92
C ILE A 3 -10.57 -28.80 -7.13
N ASP A 4 -10.64 -29.52 -6.01
CA ASP A 4 -11.73 -29.45 -5.05
C ASP A 4 -11.34 -28.42 -3.98
N TYR A 5 -12.01 -27.26 -3.99
CA TYR A 5 -11.74 -26.17 -3.07
C TYR A 5 -12.81 -26.13 -1.98
N ASP A 6 -12.40 -26.12 -0.71
CA ASP A 6 -13.32 -25.93 0.42
C ASP A 6 -13.99 -24.55 0.41
N PHE A 7 -13.25 -23.52 -0.02
CA PHE A 7 -13.75 -22.15 -0.07
C PHE A 7 -12.99 -21.29 -1.10
N TYR A 8 -13.72 -20.46 -1.82
CA TYR A 8 -13.16 -19.45 -2.72
C TYR A 8 -13.57 -18.05 -2.25
N SER A 9 -12.59 -17.24 -1.87
CA SER A 9 -12.80 -15.89 -1.35
C SER A 9 -12.48 -14.83 -2.38
N ARG A 10 -13.23 -13.71 -2.35
CA ARG A 10 -12.95 -12.50 -3.14
C ARG A 10 -13.01 -11.29 -2.24
N THR A 11 -12.11 -10.33 -2.43
CA THR A 11 -12.08 -9.06 -1.69
C THR A 11 -13.33 -8.21 -1.92
N THR A 12 -14.05 -8.42 -3.03
CA THR A 12 -15.33 -7.77 -3.32
C THR A 12 -16.50 -8.31 -2.50
N ASN A 13 -16.35 -9.45 -1.81
CA ASN A 13 -17.37 -10.03 -0.95
C ASN A 13 -17.70 -9.08 0.20
N GLU A 14 -19.00 -8.91 0.51
CA GLU A 14 -19.45 -7.98 1.55
C GLU A 14 -18.89 -8.34 2.94
N ASN A 15 -18.82 -9.62 3.28
CA ASN A 15 -18.23 -10.06 4.55
C ASN A 15 -16.75 -9.64 4.65
N HIS A 16 -16.00 -9.71 3.55
CA HIS A 16 -14.61 -9.27 3.54
C HIS A 16 -14.51 -7.76 3.83
N LYS A 17 -15.31 -6.94 3.14
CA LYS A 17 -15.34 -5.48 3.37
C LYS A 17 -15.67 -5.13 4.82
N GLN A 18 -16.68 -5.78 5.40
CA GLN A 18 -17.08 -5.56 6.79
C GLN A 18 -15.98 -5.95 7.78
N ILE A 19 -15.22 -7.01 7.51
CA ILE A 19 -14.08 -7.40 8.35
C ILE A 19 -12.94 -6.40 8.22
N VAL A 20 -12.60 -5.96 7.01
CA VAL A 20 -11.55 -4.95 6.79
C VAL A 20 -11.88 -3.65 7.51
N LEU A 21 -13.13 -3.18 7.43
CA LEU A 21 -13.60 -1.99 8.15
C LEU A 21 -13.39 -2.14 9.66
N LYS A 22 -13.82 -3.26 10.26
CA LYS A 22 -13.65 -3.53 11.70
C LYS A 22 -12.18 -3.56 12.12
N VAL A 23 -11.30 -4.14 11.29
CA VAL A 23 -9.86 -4.17 11.56
C VAL A 23 -9.29 -2.77 11.53
N PHE A 24 -9.66 -1.96 10.53
CA PHE A 24 -9.23 -0.58 10.40
C PHE A 24 -9.65 0.26 11.61
N GLU A 25 -10.93 0.22 11.99
CA GLU A 25 -11.46 0.94 13.16
C GLU A 25 -10.69 0.56 14.44
N LYS A 26 -10.47 -0.73 14.67
CA LYS A 26 -9.72 -1.20 15.84
C LYS A 26 -8.27 -0.72 15.84
N MET A 27 -7.61 -0.68 14.70
CA MET A 27 -6.24 -0.15 14.60
C MET A 27 -6.21 1.37 14.81
N PHE A 28 -7.22 2.08 14.32
CA PHE A 28 -7.38 3.52 14.50
C PHE A 28 -7.61 3.88 15.97
N GLU A 29 -8.53 3.20 16.65
CA GLU A 29 -8.82 3.40 18.08
C GLU A 29 -7.59 3.13 18.98
N LYS A 30 -6.76 2.16 18.60
CA LYS A 30 -5.49 1.88 19.30
C LYS A 30 -4.38 2.89 19.02
N GLY A 31 -4.64 3.87 18.15
CA GLY A 31 -3.65 4.86 17.71
C GLY A 31 -2.49 4.22 16.95
N TYR A 32 -2.73 3.11 16.25
CA TYR A 32 -1.75 2.51 15.35
C TYR A 32 -1.81 3.14 13.96
N LEU A 33 -2.96 3.70 13.60
CA LEU A 33 -3.12 4.48 12.38
C LEU A 33 -3.09 5.96 12.71
N PHE A 34 -2.42 6.74 11.87
CA PHE A 34 -2.41 8.19 11.95
C PHE A 34 -2.52 8.80 10.55
N LYS A 35 -3.11 10.00 10.47
CA LYS A 35 -3.26 10.73 9.22
C LYS A 35 -2.00 11.55 8.95
N ASN A 36 -1.46 11.46 7.74
CA ASN A 36 -0.33 12.26 7.31
C ASN A 36 -0.42 12.51 5.80
N LYS A 37 0.49 13.31 5.25
CA LYS A 37 0.66 13.43 3.80
C LYS A 37 1.80 12.55 3.34
N TYR A 38 1.53 11.71 2.34
CA TYR A 38 2.60 11.08 1.56
C TYR A 38 3.01 12.05 0.46
N SER A 39 4.31 12.22 0.25
CA SER A 39 4.84 12.73 -1.02
C SER A 39 5.94 11.79 -1.47
N GLY A 40 5.82 11.24 -2.67
CA GLY A 40 6.79 10.29 -3.18
C GLY A 40 6.48 9.81 -4.59
N LEU A 41 7.26 8.83 -5.06
CA LEU A 41 7.09 8.24 -6.37
C LEU A 41 6.15 7.05 -6.27
N TYR A 42 5.26 6.90 -7.24
CA TYR A 42 4.29 5.80 -7.28
C TYR A 42 4.24 5.17 -8.67
N SER A 43 4.30 3.84 -8.72
CA SER A 43 4.03 3.07 -9.92
C SER A 43 2.58 2.63 -9.93
N VAL A 44 1.77 3.20 -10.83
CA VAL A 44 0.37 2.81 -10.99
C VAL A 44 0.25 1.35 -11.47
N ASN A 45 1.19 0.88 -12.28
CA ASN A 45 1.14 -0.47 -12.86
C ASN A 45 1.52 -1.56 -11.86
N ASP A 46 2.38 -1.23 -10.90
CA ASP A 46 2.89 -2.18 -9.91
C ASP A 46 2.23 -1.98 -8.52
N GLU A 47 1.35 -0.96 -8.40
CA GLU A 47 0.69 -0.54 -7.14
C GLU A 47 1.70 -0.33 -5.98
N GLU A 48 2.88 0.20 -6.31
CA GLU A 48 4.02 0.29 -5.39
C GLU A 48 4.51 1.73 -5.19
N PHE A 49 4.82 2.06 -3.94
CA PHE A 49 5.43 3.31 -3.53
C PHE A 49 6.95 3.19 -3.46
N LEU A 50 7.65 4.13 -4.11
CA LEU A 50 9.10 4.19 -4.12
C LEU A 50 9.59 5.54 -3.61
N THR A 51 10.69 5.50 -2.87
CA THR A 51 11.49 6.69 -2.58
C THR A 51 12.33 7.08 -3.78
N LYS A 52 12.77 8.34 -3.86
CA LYS A 52 13.65 8.82 -4.94
C LYS A 52 14.98 8.05 -5.02
N THR A 53 15.45 7.47 -3.92
CA THR A 53 16.69 6.67 -3.87
C THR A 53 16.50 5.25 -4.40
N GLN A 54 15.26 4.73 -4.39
CA GLN A 54 14.93 3.41 -4.95
C GLN A 54 14.63 3.47 -6.45
N ALA A 55 14.27 4.64 -6.98
CA ALA A 55 13.90 4.83 -8.38
C ALA A 55 15.10 5.05 -9.30
N VAL A 56 14.95 4.69 -10.58
CA VAL A 56 15.92 4.97 -11.64
C VAL A 56 15.59 6.31 -12.29
N TYR A 57 16.51 7.28 -12.22
CA TYR A 57 16.33 8.58 -12.86
C TYR A 57 17.01 8.63 -14.23
N LYS A 58 16.22 8.88 -15.29
CA LYS A 58 16.69 8.99 -16.68
C LYS A 58 15.78 9.95 -17.45
N ASN A 59 16.33 10.70 -18.42
CA ASN A 59 15.55 11.60 -19.28
C ASN A 59 14.62 12.57 -18.49
N ASN A 60 15.09 13.07 -17.35
CA ASN A 60 14.33 13.93 -16.44
C ASN A 60 13.04 13.30 -15.86
N GLN A 61 12.98 11.97 -15.81
CA GLN A 61 11.85 11.22 -15.28
C GLN A 61 12.34 10.08 -14.37
N TYR A 62 11.47 9.62 -13.48
CA TYR A 62 11.73 8.48 -12.61
C TYR A 62 11.05 7.22 -13.14
N PHE A 63 11.76 6.10 -13.06
CA PHE A 63 11.31 4.80 -13.51
C PHE A 63 11.48 3.76 -12.41
N HIS A 64 10.56 2.78 -12.39
CA HIS A 64 10.61 1.66 -11.48
C HIS A 64 11.88 0.82 -11.74
N PRO A 65 12.66 0.44 -10.71
CA PRO A 65 13.96 -0.21 -10.90
C PRO A 65 13.85 -1.61 -11.50
N ILE A 66 12.73 -2.31 -11.26
CA ILE A 66 12.50 -3.69 -11.73
C ILE A 66 11.69 -3.71 -13.04
N SER A 67 10.44 -3.22 -13.02
CA SER A 67 9.56 -3.22 -14.18
C SER A 67 9.92 -2.18 -15.26
N GLY A 68 10.65 -1.12 -14.92
CA GLY A 68 10.95 -0.01 -15.84
C GLY A 68 9.76 0.90 -16.12
N HIS A 69 8.64 0.75 -15.41
CA HIS A 69 7.46 1.60 -15.57
C HIS A 69 7.73 3.04 -15.12
N LEU A 70 7.09 3.99 -15.78
CA LEU A 70 7.18 5.40 -15.41
C LEU A 70 6.52 5.64 -14.04
N LEU A 71 7.24 6.32 -13.16
CA LEU A 71 6.75 6.70 -11.85
C LEU A 71 6.12 8.09 -11.88
N GLN A 72 5.07 8.27 -11.10
CA GLN A 72 4.40 9.56 -10.91
C GLN A 72 4.76 10.11 -9.53
N GLU A 73 5.05 11.41 -9.45
CA GLU A 73 5.09 12.10 -8.16
C GLU A 73 3.65 12.30 -7.69
N ILE A 74 3.34 11.77 -6.52
CA ILE A 74 2.02 11.93 -5.90
C ILE A 74 2.18 12.60 -4.55
N GLU A 75 1.26 13.54 -4.24
CA GLU A 75 1.04 14.06 -2.90
C GLU A 75 -0.39 13.75 -2.49
N GLU A 76 -0.57 12.87 -1.52
CA GLU A 76 -1.89 12.47 -1.04
C GLU A 76 -1.94 12.42 0.48
N GLU A 77 -3.05 12.89 1.04
CA GLU A 77 -3.34 12.73 2.45
C GLU A 77 -3.88 11.31 2.68
N SER A 78 -3.23 10.55 3.55
CA SER A 78 -3.51 9.12 3.75
C SER A 78 -3.34 8.69 5.20
N TYR A 79 -3.88 7.52 5.53
CA TYR A 79 -3.66 6.88 6.82
C TYR A 79 -2.44 5.96 6.75
N PHE A 80 -1.53 6.13 7.70
CA PHE A 80 -0.30 5.34 7.80
C PHE A 80 -0.32 4.50 9.05
N PHE A 81 0.26 3.31 8.95
CA PHE A 81 0.49 2.45 10.09
C PHE A 81 1.80 2.84 10.78
N ASN A 82 1.74 3.05 12.08
CA ASN A 82 2.89 3.45 12.90
C ASN A 82 3.76 2.24 13.23
N MET A 83 4.67 1.89 12.31
CA MET A 83 5.63 0.81 12.49
C MET A 83 6.54 0.99 13.71
N GLN A 84 6.84 2.24 14.12
CA GLN A 84 7.72 2.51 15.28
C GLN A 84 7.16 1.96 16.59
N LYS A 85 5.84 1.81 16.72
CA LYS A 85 5.21 1.17 17.89
C LYS A 85 5.50 -0.33 17.98
N PHE A 86 6.06 -0.93 16.94
CA PHE A 86 6.26 -2.37 16.78
C PHE A 86 7.70 -2.75 16.47
N GLU A 87 8.63 -1.79 16.39
CA GLU A 87 10.05 -2.11 16.40
C GLU A 87 10.43 -2.68 17.78
N PRO A 88 10.95 -3.92 17.87
CA PRO A 88 11.60 -4.39 19.08
C PRO A 88 12.83 -3.51 19.35
N TRP A 89 13.12 -3.28 20.63
CA TRP A 89 14.41 -2.77 21.10
C TRP A 89 15.57 -3.66 20.64
#